data_AF-A2DHF7-F1
#
_entry.id   AF-A2DHF7-F1
#
_cell.length_a   1.000
_cell.length_b   1.000
_cell.length_c   1.000
_cell.angle_alpha   90.00
_cell.angle_beta   90.00
_cell.angle_gamma   90.00
#
_symmetry.space_group_name_H-M   'P 1'
#
loop_
_entity.id
_entity.type
_entity.pdbx_description
1 polymer ?
#
loop_
_entity_poly.entity_id
_entity_poly.type
_entity_poly.pdbx_seq_one_letter_code
_entity_poly.pdbx_strand_id
1 'polypeptide(L)'
;MKSKLTALAKANIEQKKQAEKSSQDSKAKYDAEIANLKQQLDAIKSVANIEQSTPENIIPTKLQQILQNNQQENEKLSKDLQTTKSENDKLTKDLQNSKSENEKLNNELKSTKADKDNLSKELQQSKSDNENLAKELQTTKSDKDKLENDLKSSKSDNEKLNNELQSVKSDNDKLNNDLQQTKSELQAEKMNNEKLNNENEKLSNDLQQSKNENEKLTKDVENEKNNTKKLAKELITERAANKKIVQEIETVKQNDQKNVDELQNVKSENEKLKKELDAEKETNNKLSQELSTSKANNDKLSQELSITKANNDKLSKDLGESNTNNENSNEDLSQEKAKNEQLTKDYNDLKANNDKLTKDSVKLAKELIAERNNSKKISQELEAAKSNNDNLSKQLEQEKSVKENISKDLAQQKSENLNLSKQLQQEKSNNENLKKEIEEERTENQKLQSDLQNANNTINSIESSLGLSPSQNADEAKKNLEQALNQKNDRIKMLKNALVSVNNEMDKRLEEKQPSMTSSSKLNLILNKKDEEISDLKKQIEALKQENSNLVKPEELQMYKKAAAKLDKMIRSLSPNGNDPNKPTQEIFN
;
A
#
# COMPACT_ATOMS: atom_id res chain seq x y z
N MET A 1 -75.51 56.98 24.61
CA MET A 1 -75.46 58.47 24.67
C MET A 1 -76.63 59.13 23.94
N LYS A 2 -76.90 58.81 22.66
CA LYS A 2 -78.00 59.41 21.89
C LYS A 2 -79.39 59.27 22.57
N SER A 3 -79.74 58.09 23.10
CA SER A 3 -81.04 57.90 23.78
C SER A 3 -81.19 58.66 25.11
N LYS A 4 -80.09 58.86 25.87
CA LYS A 4 -80.10 59.66 27.11
C LYS A 4 -80.30 61.16 26.82
N LEU A 5 -79.68 61.66 25.75
CA LEU A 5 -79.90 63.04 25.29
C LEU A 5 -81.35 63.27 24.80
N THR A 6 -81.94 62.31 24.08
CA THR A 6 -83.34 62.37 23.66
C THR A 6 -84.31 62.34 24.85
N ALA A 7 -84.01 61.54 25.88
CA ALA A 7 -84.82 61.47 27.10
C ALA A 7 -84.78 62.79 27.89
N LEU A 8 -83.60 63.41 28.03
CA LEU A 8 -83.42 64.71 28.67
C LEU A 8 -84.13 65.84 27.90
N ALA A 9 -84.07 65.83 26.57
CA ALA A 9 -84.78 66.81 25.74
C ALA A 9 -86.30 66.69 25.89
N LYS A 10 -86.85 65.47 25.93
CA LYS A 10 -88.28 65.24 26.20
C LYS A 10 -88.68 65.71 27.59
N ALA A 11 -87.88 65.43 28.62
CA ALA A 11 -88.17 65.87 29.99
C ALA A 11 -88.22 67.40 30.12
N ASN A 12 -87.31 68.12 29.46
CA ASN A 12 -87.32 69.59 29.45
C ASN A 12 -88.54 70.19 28.71
N ILE A 13 -88.98 69.56 27.62
CA ILE A 13 -90.19 70.00 26.90
C ILE A 13 -91.44 69.77 27.77
N GLU A 14 -91.50 68.64 28.48
CA GLU A 14 -92.62 68.32 29.37
C GLU A 14 -92.69 69.28 30.57
N GLN A 15 -91.54 69.59 31.19
CA GLN A 15 -91.46 70.60 32.25
C GLN A 15 -91.90 71.99 31.78
N LYS A 16 -91.53 72.40 30.56
CA LYS A 16 -91.96 73.69 30.00
C LYS A 16 -93.48 73.74 29.78
N LYS A 17 -94.09 72.67 29.26
CA LYS A 17 -95.56 72.58 29.11
C LYS A 17 -96.27 72.63 30.45
N GLN A 18 -95.72 72.00 31.47
CA GLN A 18 -96.29 72.02 32.82
C GLN A 18 -96.24 73.42 33.45
N ALA A 19 -95.15 74.16 33.24
CA ALA A 19 -95.03 75.55 33.67
C ALA A 19 -96.01 76.49 32.92
N GLU A 20 -96.18 76.32 31.60
CA GLU A 20 -97.15 77.10 30.81
C GLU A 20 -98.60 76.86 31.25
N LYS A 21 -98.96 75.59 31.53
CA LYS A 21 -100.30 75.24 32.03
C LYS A 21 -100.57 75.85 33.41
N SER A 22 -99.60 75.78 34.33
CA SER A 22 -99.74 76.39 35.65
C SER A 22 -99.90 77.92 35.59
N SER A 23 -99.23 78.58 34.64
CA SER A 23 -99.40 80.01 34.38
C SER A 23 -100.78 80.34 33.80
N GLN A 24 -101.31 79.53 32.88
CA GLN A 24 -102.67 79.69 32.35
C GLN A 24 -103.75 79.48 33.43
N ASP A 25 -103.60 78.46 34.28
CA ASP A 25 -104.54 78.20 35.39
C ASP A 25 -104.54 79.35 36.40
N SER A 26 -103.38 79.94 36.68
CA SER A 26 -103.26 81.13 37.54
C SER A 26 -103.95 82.35 36.93
N LYS A 27 -103.78 82.57 35.61
CA LYS A 27 -104.45 83.66 34.87
C LYS A 27 -105.97 83.49 34.88
N ALA A 28 -106.49 82.28 34.65
CA ALA A 28 -107.92 81.99 34.70
C ALA A 28 -108.52 82.27 36.09
N LYS A 29 -107.74 82.00 37.16
CA LYS A 29 -108.13 82.30 38.54
C LYS A 29 -108.26 83.81 38.78
N TYR A 30 -107.30 84.60 38.30
CA TYR A 30 -107.36 86.06 38.37
C TYR A 30 -108.50 86.65 37.52
N ASP A 31 -108.74 86.12 36.32
CA ASP A 31 -109.84 86.58 35.47
C ASP A 31 -111.23 86.30 36.13
N ALA A 32 -111.38 85.17 36.82
CA ALA A 32 -112.57 84.84 37.60
C ALA A 32 -112.76 85.78 38.81
N GLU A 33 -111.67 86.13 39.49
CA GLU A 33 -111.68 87.05 40.63
C GLU A 33 -112.00 88.49 40.20
N ILE A 34 -111.48 88.93 39.04
CA ILE A 34 -111.85 90.20 38.41
C ILE A 34 -113.35 90.22 38.03
N ALA A 35 -113.90 89.11 37.53
CA ALA A 35 -115.33 89.02 37.21
C ALA A 35 -116.21 89.11 38.48
N ASN A 36 -115.80 88.46 39.57
CA ASN A 36 -116.48 88.55 40.87
C ASN A 36 -116.43 89.96 41.45
N LEU A 37 -115.28 90.64 41.40
CA LEU A 37 -115.13 92.03 41.84
C LEU A 37 -115.99 92.99 41.00
N LYS A 38 -116.12 92.77 39.68
CA LYS A 38 -117.06 93.52 38.84
C LYS A 38 -118.53 93.31 39.25
N GLN A 39 -118.92 92.07 39.56
CA GLN A 39 -120.27 91.75 40.02
C GLN A 39 -120.58 92.42 41.37
N GLN A 40 -119.60 92.47 42.29
CA GLN A 40 -119.72 93.20 43.55
C GLN A 40 -119.80 94.73 43.33
N LEU A 41 -119.05 95.27 42.37
CA LEU A 41 -119.09 96.69 42.01
C LEU A 41 -120.48 97.08 41.42
N ASP A 42 -121.07 96.22 40.59
CA ASP A 42 -122.41 96.44 40.03
C ASP A 42 -123.51 96.31 41.10
N ALA A 43 -123.34 95.40 42.06
CA ALA A 43 -124.21 95.31 43.24
C ALA A 43 -124.14 96.59 44.10
N ILE A 44 -122.94 97.15 44.33
CA ILE A 44 -122.79 98.41 45.07
C ILE A 44 -123.39 99.59 44.29
N LYS A 45 -123.28 99.63 42.97
CA LYS A 45 -123.93 100.65 42.13
C LYS A 45 -125.46 100.56 42.19
N SER A 46 -126.04 99.37 42.30
CA SER A 46 -127.50 99.21 42.51
C SER A 46 -127.99 99.66 43.89
N VAL A 47 -127.13 99.62 44.91
CA VAL A 47 -127.46 100.08 46.29
C VAL A 47 -127.35 101.61 46.43
N ALA A 48 -126.62 102.28 45.53
CA ALA A 48 -126.42 103.74 45.58
C ALA A 48 -127.59 104.56 45.01
N ASN A 49 -128.65 103.94 44.47
CA ASN A 49 -129.77 104.64 43.84
C ASN A 49 -131.09 104.39 44.59
N ILE A 50 -131.30 105.18 45.65
CA ILE A 50 -132.60 105.65 46.19
C ILE A 50 -133.48 104.60 46.91
N GLU A 51 -133.47 104.63 48.24
CA GLU A 51 -134.70 104.83 49.01
C GLU A 51 -134.42 105.50 50.37
N GLN A 52 -135.17 106.57 50.63
CA GLN A 52 -135.09 107.42 51.81
C GLN A 52 -135.67 106.71 53.04
N SER A 53 -134.87 106.57 54.10
CA SER A 53 -135.23 106.99 55.47
C SER A 53 -134.16 106.50 56.45
N THR A 54 -133.51 107.47 57.08
CA THR A 54 -132.50 107.38 58.15
C THR A 54 -133.06 106.81 59.47
N PRO A 55 -132.24 106.39 60.48
CA PRO A 55 -130.92 106.97 60.79
C PRO A 55 -129.76 106.02 61.17
N GLU A 56 -128.58 106.50 60.75
CA GLU A 56 -127.30 106.62 61.44
C GLU A 56 -126.62 105.43 62.14
N ASN A 57 -125.32 105.28 61.80
CA ASN A 57 -124.21 104.75 62.60
C ASN A 57 -123.52 103.42 62.19
N ILE A 58 -123.63 102.95 60.92
CA ILE A 58 -122.96 101.69 60.47
C ILE A 58 -122.04 101.87 59.22
N ILE A 59 -122.05 103.02 58.54
CA ILE A 59 -121.31 103.22 57.27
C ILE A 59 -119.78 103.42 57.42
N PRO A 60 -119.26 104.17 58.43
CA PRO A 60 -117.82 104.39 58.55
C PRO A 60 -117.03 103.09 58.82
N THR A 61 -117.60 102.16 59.58
CA THR A 61 -116.94 100.91 59.98
C THR A 61 -116.72 99.94 58.81
N LYS A 62 -117.67 99.82 57.87
CA LYS A 62 -117.51 98.92 56.70
C LYS A 62 -116.45 99.41 55.70
N LEU A 63 -116.40 100.72 55.43
CA LEU A 63 -115.38 101.31 54.55
C LEU A 63 -113.99 101.22 55.16
N GLN A 64 -113.88 101.42 56.48
CA GLN A 64 -112.63 101.29 57.21
C GLN A 64 -112.13 99.84 57.21
N GLN A 65 -113.03 98.86 57.31
CA GLN A 65 -112.72 97.44 57.19
C GLN A 65 -112.22 97.04 55.80
N ILE A 66 -112.81 97.57 54.72
CA ILE A 66 -112.35 97.32 53.34
C ILE A 66 -110.96 97.91 53.11
N LEU A 67 -110.70 99.13 53.60
CA LEU A 67 -109.39 99.77 53.46
C LEU A 67 -108.31 99.00 54.20
N GLN A 68 -108.62 98.51 55.40
CA GLN A 68 -107.73 97.67 56.21
C GLN A 68 -107.47 96.32 55.53
N ASN A 69 -108.48 95.69 54.93
CA ASN A 69 -108.31 94.45 54.16
C ASN A 69 -107.42 94.66 52.92
N ASN A 70 -107.63 95.74 52.17
CA ASN A 70 -106.82 96.07 51.00
C ASN A 70 -105.37 96.40 51.38
N GLN A 71 -105.13 97.04 52.53
CA GLN A 71 -103.79 97.26 53.05
C GLN A 71 -103.12 95.93 53.43
N GLN A 72 -103.82 95.04 54.14
CA GLN A 72 -103.32 93.71 54.47
C GLN A 72 -103.04 92.87 53.22
N GLU A 73 -103.88 92.96 52.20
CA GLU A 73 -103.72 92.25 50.93
C GLU A 73 -102.57 92.82 50.10
N ASN A 74 -102.38 94.14 50.05
CA ASN A 74 -101.22 94.76 49.42
C ASN A 74 -99.92 94.41 50.16
N GLU A 75 -99.92 94.39 51.50
CA GLU A 75 -98.77 93.93 52.27
C GLU A 75 -98.46 92.46 52.00
N LYS A 76 -99.49 91.61 51.87
CA LYS A 76 -99.33 90.20 51.51
C LYS A 76 -98.77 90.05 50.10
N LEU A 77 -99.36 90.73 49.10
CA LEU A 77 -98.88 90.72 47.72
C LEU A 77 -97.45 91.26 47.59
N SER A 78 -97.09 92.29 48.37
CA SER A 78 -95.72 92.79 48.44
C SER A 78 -94.75 91.75 48.99
N LYS A 79 -95.14 91.00 50.03
CA LYS A 79 -94.35 89.89 50.58
C LYS A 79 -94.23 88.73 49.60
N ASP A 80 -95.30 88.38 48.91
CA ASP A 80 -95.32 87.32 47.89
C ASP A 80 -94.43 87.69 46.70
N LEU A 81 -94.47 88.96 46.26
CA LEU A 81 -93.60 89.48 45.21
C LEU A 81 -92.12 89.46 45.63
N GLN A 82 -91.82 89.86 46.86
CA GLN A 82 -90.47 89.82 47.41
C GLN A 82 -89.94 88.38 47.51
N THR A 83 -90.81 87.44 47.91
CA THR A 83 -90.50 86.01 47.97
C THR A 83 -90.23 85.45 46.57
N THR A 84 -91.12 85.73 45.61
CA THR A 84 -90.98 85.30 44.21
C THR A 84 -89.71 85.85 43.58
N LYS A 85 -89.37 87.12 43.85
CA LYS A 85 -88.13 87.73 43.35
C LYS A 85 -86.89 87.04 43.93
N SER A 86 -86.91 86.75 45.22
CA SER A 86 -85.83 86.02 45.90
C SER A 86 -85.67 84.59 45.36
N GLU A 87 -86.79 83.91 45.08
CA GLU A 87 -86.79 82.59 44.43
C GLU A 87 -86.26 82.65 42.99
N ASN A 88 -86.63 83.66 42.22
CA ASN A 88 -86.16 83.84 40.85
C ASN A 88 -84.65 84.14 40.80
N ASP A 89 -84.14 84.96 41.74
CA ASP A 89 -82.71 85.23 41.89
C ASP A 89 -81.96 83.93 42.25
N LYS A 90 -82.53 83.11 43.15
CA LYS A 90 -81.98 81.79 43.50
C LYS A 90 -81.96 80.83 42.30
N LEU A 91 -83.06 80.72 41.57
CA LEU A 91 -83.15 79.88 40.37
C LEU A 91 -82.18 80.33 39.27
N THR A 92 -82.00 81.64 39.10
CA THR A 92 -81.03 82.20 38.15
C THR A 92 -79.61 81.79 38.54
N LYS A 93 -79.27 81.85 39.83
CA LYS A 93 -77.98 81.40 40.35
C LYS A 93 -77.78 79.90 40.17
N ASP A 94 -78.79 79.08 40.46
CA ASP A 94 -78.75 77.63 40.29
C ASP A 94 -78.60 77.22 38.81
N LEU A 95 -79.24 77.96 37.90
CA LEU A 95 -79.07 77.77 36.46
C LEU A 95 -77.65 78.13 36.00
N GLN A 96 -77.08 79.22 36.49
CA GLN A 96 -75.71 79.62 36.17
C GLN A 96 -74.68 78.62 36.70
N ASN A 97 -74.89 78.12 37.92
CA ASN A 97 -74.07 77.05 38.49
C ASN A 97 -74.17 75.76 37.66
N SER A 98 -75.39 75.36 37.28
CA SER A 98 -75.63 74.17 36.46
C SER A 98 -75.00 74.27 35.06
N LYS A 99 -75.00 75.47 34.45
CA LYS A 99 -74.27 75.72 33.18
C LYS A 99 -72.77 75.56 33.35
N SER A 100 -72.21 76.15 34.40
CA SER A 100 -70.77 76.06 34.72
C SER A 100 -70.34 74.61 34.97
N GLU A 101 -71.16 73.84 35.68
CA GLU A 101 -70.92 72.42 35.94
C GLU A 101 -70.98 71.59 34.65
N ASN A 102 -71.94 71.86 33.77
CA ASN A 102 -72.03 71.21 32.46
C ASN A 102 -70.79 71.49 31.59
N GLU A 103 -70.28 72.72 31.60
CA GLU A 103 -69.04 73.06 30.87
C GLU A 103 -67.85 72.28 31.42
N LYS A 104 -67.69 72.19 32.75
CA LYS A 104 -66.65 71.38 33.38
C LYS A 104 -66.75 69.91 32.99
N LEU A 105 -67.94 69.30 33.14
CA LEU A 105 -68.17 67.90 32.78
C LEU A 105 -67.93 67.63 31.29
N ASN A 106 -68.26 68.58 30.42
CA ASN A 106 -67.99 68.44 28.99
C ASN A 106 -66.49 68.49 28.67
N ASN A 107 -65.72 69.30 29.40
CA ASN A 107 -64.27 69.33 29.28
C ASN A 107 -63.62 68.05 29.83
N GLU A 108 -64.05 67.54 30.99
CA GLU A 108 -63.61 66.24 31.51
C GLU A 108 -63.93 65.09 30.55
N LEU A 109 -65.11 65.11 29.92
CA LEU A 109 -65.49 64.12 28.92
C LEU A 109 -64.57 64.17 27.69
N LYS A 110 -64.18 65.36 27.24
CA LYS A 110 -63.21 65.53 26.14
C LYS A 110 -61.82 65.00 26.55
N SER A 111 -61.35 65.32 27.75
CA SER A 111 -60.08 64.80 28.29
C SER A 111 -60.08 63.28 28.37
N THR A 112 -61.12 62.70 28.98
CA THR A 112 -61.25 61.25 29.14
C THR A 112 -61.30 60.52 27.79
N LYS A 113 -61.90 61.12 26.76
CA LYS A 113 -61.88 60.57 25.40
C LYS A 113 -60.47 60.60 24.81
N ALA A 114 -59.74 61.70 24.97
CA ALA A 114 -58.36 61.79 24.51
C ALA A 114 -57.46 60.76 25.22
N ASP A 115 -57.60 60.60 26.53
CA ASP A 115 -56.86 59.61 27.31
C ASP A 115 -57.18 58.18 26.86
N LYS A 116 -58.46 57.88 26.61
CA LYS A 116 -58.88 56.59 26.06
C LYS A 116 -58.25 56.32 24.70
N ASP A 117 -58.23 57.30 23.81
CA ASP A 117 -57.67 57.15 22.47
C ASP A 117 -56.14 56.95 22.54
N ASN A 118 -55.46 57.63 23.47
CA ASN A 118 -54.03 57.43 23.73
C ASN A 118 -53.72 56.04 24.30
N LEU A 119 -54.44 55.61 25.34
CA LEU A 119 -54.31 54.27 25.91
C LEU A 119 -54.59 53.17 24.87
N SER A 120 -55.54 53.40 23.96
CA SER A 120 -55.81 52.45 22.87
C SER A 120 -54.63 52.34 21.90
N LYS A 121 -53.93 53.45 21.62
CA LYS A 121 -52.73 53.45 20.77
C LYS A 121 -51.56 52.76 21.48
N GLU A 122 -51.33 53.07 22.75
CA GLU A 122 -50.29 52.42 23.57
C GLU A 122 -50.52 50.90 23.66
N LEU A 123 -51.77 50.47 23.84
CA LEU A 123 -52.10 49.05 23.86
C LEU A 123 -51.84 48.37 22.50
N GLN A 124 -52.15 49.04 21.39
CA GLN A 124 -51.82 48.51 20.05
C GLN A 124 -50.31 48.42 19.84
N GLN A 125 -49.56 49.44 20.26
CA GLN A 125 -48.10 49.44 20.17
C GLN A 125 -47.50 48.29 20.99
N SER A 126 -47.92 48.15 22.25
CA SER A 126 -47.42 47.09 23.14
C SER A 126 -47.75 45.68 22.63
N LYS A 127 -48.89 45.50 21.95
CA LYS A 127 -49.21 44.24 21.25
C LYS A 127 -48.25 43.98 20.09
N SER A 128 -47.98 44.98 19.26
CA SER A 128 -47.02 44.86 18.16
C SER A 128 -45.62 44.54 18.66
N ASP A 129 -45.18 45.19 19.75
CA ASP A 129 -43.87 44.96 20.34
C ASP A 129 -43.75 43.53 20.88
N ASN A 130 -44.79 43.03 21.56
CA ASN A 130 -44.84 41.64 22.03
C ASN A 130 -44.80 40.61 20.88
N GLU A 131 -45.50 40.87 19.78
CA GLU A 131 -45.44 40.01 18.59
C GLU A 131 -44.04 39.99 17.98
N ASN A 132 -43.35 41.12 17.96
CA ASN A 132 -41.97 41.20 17.46
C ASN A 132 -40.98 40.48 18.40
N LEU A 133 -41.09 40.68 19.70
CA LEU A 133 -40.31 39.96 20.72
C LEU A 133 -40.51 38.44 20.64
N ALA A 134 -41.75 37.98 20.39
CA ALA A 134 -42.03 36.57 20.21
C ALA A 134 -41.30 35.98 18.98
N LYS A 135 -41.25 36.73 17.87
CA LYS A 135 -40.51 36.33 16.66
C LYS A 135 -38.99 36.32 16.87
N GLU A 136 -38.45 37.32 17.56
CA GLU A 136 -37.03 37.35 17.94
C GLU A 136 -36.65 36.17 18.84
N LEU A 137 -37.50 35.86 19.82
CA LEU A 137 -37.29 34.72 20.72
C LEU A 137 -37.29 33.40 19.94
N GLN A 138 -38.20 33.23 18.98
CA GLN A 138 -38.25 32.05 18.12
C GLN A 138 -37.01 31.94 17.23
N THR A 139 -36.55 33.06 16.65
CA THR A 139 -35.33 33.12 15.84
C THR A 139 -34.11 32.74 16.68
N THR A 140 -33.98 33.33 17.86
CA THR A 140 -32.89 33.05 18.81
C THR A 140 -32.86 31.57 19.23
N LYS A 141 -34.02 30.95 19.45
CA LYS A 141 -34.10 29.51 19.73
C LYS A 141 -33.61 28.68 18.53
N SER A 142 -34.03 29.02 17.32
CA SER A 142 -33.56 28.32 16.12
C SER A 142 -32.06 28.46 15.91
N ASP A 143 -31.50 29.63 16.17
CA ASP A 143 -30.06 29.87 16.04
C ASP A 143 -29.26 29.13 17.11
N LYS A 144 -29.78 29.05 18.34
CA LYS A 144 -29.20 28.22 19.40
C LYS A 144 -29.15 26.74 18.97
N ASP A 145 -30.24 26.20 18.44
CA ASP A 145 -30.30 24.80 18.03
C ASP A 145 -29.32 24.51 16.88
N LYS A 146 -29.15 25.45 15.94
CA LYS A 146 -28.13 25.35 14.89
C LYS A 146 -26.72 25.34 15.48
N LEU A 147 -26.40 26.28 16.37
CA LEU A 147 -25.09 26.35 17.01
C LEU A 147 -24.75 25.10 17.82
N GLU A 148 -25.72 24.50 18.52
CA GLU A 148 -25.53 23.23 19.23
C GLU A 148 -25.22 22.07 18.27
N ASN A 149 -25.85 22.03 17.10
CA ASN A 149 -25.56 21.03 16.07
C ASN A 149 -24.19 21.25 15.42
N ASP A 150 -23.84 22.50 15.10
CA ASP A 150 -22.53 22.86 14.54
C ASP A 150 -21.40 22.50 15.52
N LEU A 151 -21.62 22.73 16.83
CA LEU A 151 -20.69 22.34 17.87
C LEU A 151 -20.53 20.81 17.97
N LYS A 152 -21.61 20.04 17.85
CA LYS A 152 -21.55 18.57 17.82
C LYS A 152 -20.80 18.07 16.59
N SER A 153 -21.08 18.64 15.41
CA SER A 153 -20.36 18.28 14.17
C SER A 153 -18.87 18.58 14.30
N SER A 154 -18.52 19.78 14.76
CA SER A 154 -17.13 20.19 14.96
C SER A 154 -16.37 19.28 15.94
N LYS A 155 -17.03 18.83 17.02
CA LYS A 155 -16.43 17.86 17.95
C LYS A 155 -16.18 16.50 17.28
N SER A 156 -17.12 16.01 16.48
CA SER A 156 -16.96 14.74 15.75
C SER A 156 -15.83 14.81 14.73
N ASP A 157 -15.74 15.92 14.00
CA ASP A 157 -14.67 16.11 13.01
C ASP A 157 -13.30 16.22 13.68
N ASN A 158 -13.21 16.88 14.84
CA ASN A 158 -11.98 16.97 15.61
C ASN A 158 -11.53 15.59 16.14
N GLU A 159 -12.47 14.74 16.57
CA GLU A 159 -12.17 13.36 16.97
C GLU A 159 -11.65 12.52 15.80
N LYS A 160 -12.25 12.64 14.61
CA LYS A 160 -11.76 11.98 13.39
C LYS A 160 -10.35 12.43 13.02
N LEU A 161 -10.11 13.75 13.01
CA LEU A 161 -8.79 14.34 12.74
C LEU A 161 -7.74 13.84 13.74
N ASN A 162 -8.10 13.72 15.02
CA ASN A 162 -7.17 13.23 16.04
C ASN A 162 -6.82 11.74 15.84
N ASN A 163 -7.79 10.92 15.43
CA ASN A 163 -7.56 9.51 15.08
C ASN A 163 -6.69 9.37 13.83
N GLU A 164 -6.93 10.20 12.80
CA GLU A 164 -6.11 10.24 11.58
C GLU A 164 -4.66 10.67 11.90
N LEU A 165 -4.48 11.66 12.78
CA LEU A 165 -3.17 12.08 13.26
C LEU A 165 -2.42 10.96 14.00
N GLN A 166 -3.13 10.18 14.83
CA GLN A 166 -2.53 9.01 15.50
C GLN A 166 -2.12 7.92 14.50
N SER A 167 -2.94 7.66 13.48
CA SER A 167 -2.62 6.70 12.43
C SER A 167 -1.37 7.11 11.66
N VAL A 168 -1.29 8.37 11.23
CA VAL A 168 -0.12 8.89 10.50
C VAL A 168 1.16 8.82 11.34
N LYS A 169 1.08 9.08 12.65
CA LYS A 169 2.24 8.89 13.55
C LYS A 169 2.71 7.45 13.59
N SER A 170 1.79 6.50 13.72
CA SER A 170 2.10 5.06 13.72
C SER A 170 2.75 4.61 12.40
N ASP A 171 2.22 5.08 11.27
CA ASP A 171 2.77 4.78 9.94
C ASP A 171 4.17 5.39 9.76
N ASN A 172 4.40 6.60 10.27
CA ASN A 172 5.71 7.24 10.24
C ASN A 172 6.75 6.51 11.10
N ASP A 173 6.35 5.99 12.26
CA ASP A 173 7.22 5.18 13.12
C ASP A 173 7.60 3.85 12.44
N LYS A 174 6.64 3.19 11.77
CA LYS A 174 6.92 1.99 10.96
C LYS A 174 7.90 2.29 9.83
N LEU A 175 7.65 3.35 9.07
CA LEU A 175 8.50 3.73 7.94
C LEU A 175 9.94 4.07 8.39
N ASN A 176 10.09 4.68 9.57
CA ASN A 176 11.40 4.93 10.16
C ASN A 176 12.14 3.63 10.53
N ASN A 177 11.42 2.63 11.07
CA ASN A 177 12.01 1.32 11.37
C ASN A 177 12.42 0.58 10.09
N ASP A 178 11.57 0.57 9.07
CA ASP A 178 11.87 -0.03 7.77
C ASP A 178 13.11 0.63 7.12
N LEU A 179 13.22 1.96 7.22
CA LEU A 179 14.39 2.71 6.75
C LEU A 179 15.67 2.31 7.49
N GLN A 180 15.61 2.11 8.81
CA GLN A 180 16.76 1.64 9.59
C GLN A 180 17.16 0.21 9.23
N GLN A 181 16.17 -0.67 9.02
CA GLN A 181 16.41 -2.04 8.58
C GLN A 181 17.08 -2.08 7.20
N THR A 182 16.52 -1.36 6.22
CA THR A 182 17.10 -1.31 4.86
C THR A 182 18.52 -0.74 4.87
N LYS A 183 18.81 0.26 5.71
CA LYS A 183 20.19 0.76 5.87
C LYS A 183 21.15 -0.31 6.39
N SER A 184 20.70 -1.12 7.35
CA SER A 184 21.50 -2.20 7.93
C SER A 184 21.75 -3.31 6.91
N GLU A 185 20.72 -3.70 6.16
CA GLU A 185 20.82 -4.67 5.06
C GLU A 185 21.77 -4.19 3.96
N LEU A 186 21.67 -2.92 3.55
CA LEU A 186 22.59 -2.31 2.58
C LEU A 186 24.05 -2.34 3.07
N GLN A 187 24.28 -2.09 4.36
CA GLN A 187 25.62 -2.14 4.93
C GLN A 187 26.17 -3.58 4.94
N ALA A 188 25.34 -4.56 5.28
CA ALA A 188 25.72 -5.97 5.22
C ALA A 188 26.07 -6.41 3.79
N GLU A 189 25.27 -6.00 2.80
CA GLU A 189 25.49 -6.33 1.39
C GLU A 189 26.78 -5.69 0.85
N LYS A 190 27.11 -4.47 1.28
CA LYS A 190 28.40 -3.83 0.95
C LYS A 190 29.57 -4.63 1.51
N MET A 191 29.51 -5.07 2.76
CA MET A 191 30.55 -5.91 3.36
C MET A 191 30.67 -7.26 2.64
N ASN A 192 29.55 -7.84 2.20
CA ASN A 192 29.55 -9.09 1.45
C ASN A 192 30.22 -8.93 0.07
N ASN A 193 29.88 -7.86 -0.65
CA ASN A 193 30.55 -7.53 -1.91
C ASN A 193 32.06 -7.30 -1.74
N GLU A 194 32.48 -6.64 -0.68
CA GLU A 194 33.90 -6.46 -0.38
C GLU A 194 34.62 -7.80 -0.15
N LYS A 195 34.00 -8.72 0.60
CA LYS A 195 34.52 -10.09 0.78
C LYS A 195 34.63 -10.85 -0.53
N LEU A 196 33.59 -10.82 -1.36
CA LEU A 196 33.57 -11.48 -2.67
C LEU A 196 34.64 -10.91 -3.61
N ASN A 197 34.84 -9.59 -3.60
CA ASN A 197 35.91 -8.97 -4.39
C ASN A 197 37.30 -9.44 -3.94
N ASN A 198 37.54 -9.50 -2.63
CA ASN A 198 38.80 -10.01 -2.08
C ASN A 198 39.02 -11.49 -2.44
N GLU A 199 37.97 -12.31 -2.40
CA GLU A 199 38.03 -13.71 -2.79
C GLU A 199 38.30 -13.88 -4.30
N ASN A 200 37.65 -13.08 -5.14
CA ASN A 200 37.91 -13.04 -6.58
C ASN A 200 39.35 -12.64 -6.89
N GLU A 201 39.91 -11.64 -6.19
CA GLU A 201 41.29 -11.24 -6.36
C GLU A 201 42.26 -12.38 -5.98
N LYS A 202 41.99 -13.07 -4.87
CA LYS A 202 42.76 -14.24 -4.45
C LYS A 202 42.69 -15.38 -5.48
N LEU A 203 41.50 -15.72 -5.96
CA LEU A 203 41.32 -16.76 -6.99
C LEU A 203 42.01 -16.40 -8.30
N SER A 204 42.00 -15.12 -8.67
CA SER A 204 42.73 -14.61 -9.85
C SER A 204 44.24 -14.82 -9.70
N ASN A 205 44.78 -14.53 -8.53
CA ASN A 205 46.20 -14.75 -8.21
C ASN A 205 46.55 -16.25 -8.21
N ASP A 206 45.74 -17.10 -7.58
CA ASP A 206 45.94 -18.56 -7.55
C ASP A 206 45.89 -19.16 -8.96
N LEU A 207 44.99 -18.66 -9.81
CA LEU A 207 44.91 -19.03 -11.23
C LEU A 207 46.17 -18.62 -11.99
N GLN A 208 46.68 -17.41 -11.78
CA GLN A 208 47.91 -16.95 -12.42
C GLN A 208 49.12 -17.78 -11.97
N GLN A 209 49.22 -18.11 -10.69
CA GLN A 209 50.27 -18.98 -10.18
C GLN A 209 50.19 -20.38 -10.80
N SER A 210 49.00 -20.97 -10.88
CA SER A 210 48.79 -22.27 -11.50
C SER A 210 49.15 -22.29 -12.98
N LYS A 211 48.86 -21.21 -13.72
CA LYS A 211 49.30 -21.05 -15.12
C LYS A 211 50.82 -21.04 -15.24
N ASN A 212 51.50 -20.26 -14.40
CA ASN A 212 52.96 -20.18 -14.39
C ASN A 212 53.60 -21.55 -14.06
N GLU A 213 53.05 -22.28 -13.08
CA GLU A 213 53.50 -23.63 -12.73
C GLU A 213 53.32 -24.60 -13.91
N ASN A 214 52.18 -24.52 -14.60
CA ASN A 214 51.89 -25.38 -15.75
C ASN A 214 52.80 -25.08 -16.95
N GLU A 215 53.14 -23.81 -17.19
CA GLU A 215 54.15 -23.43 -18.19
C GLU A 215 55.54 -23.99 -17.85
N LYS A 216 55.93 -23.96 -16.57
CA LYS A 216 57.19 -24.54 -16.10
C LYS A 216 57.21 -26.06 -16.30
N LEU A 217 56.17 -26.75 -15.84
CA LEU A 217 56.04 -28.21 -16.02
C LEU A 217 56.05 -28.60 -17.50
N THR A 218 55.43 -27.80 -18.37
CA THR A 218 55.46 -28.04 -19.83
C THR A 218 56.89 -27.97 -20.37
N LYS A 219 57.70 -27.00 -19.93
CA LYS A 219 59.12 -26.91 -20.31
C LYS A 219 59.92 -28.09 -19.76
N ASP A 220 59.69 -28.48 -18.52
CA ASP A 220 60.37 -29.63 -17.90
C ASP A 220 60.06 -30.93 -18.65
N VAL A 221 58.81 -31.16 -19.03
CA VAL A 221 58.39 -32.30 -19.85
C VAL A 221 59.08 -32.30 -21.22
N GLU A 222 59.18 -31.15 -21.89
CA GLU A 222 59.86 -31.07 -23.18
C GLU A 222 61.38 -31.31 -23.04
N ASN A 223 62.00 -30.83 -21.96
CA ASN A 223 63.39 -31.11 -21.63
C ASN A 223 63.64 -32.60 -21.42
N GLU A 224 62.82 -33.28 -20.60
CA GLU A 224 62.94 -34.72 -20.36
C GLU A 224 62.71 -35.55 -21.62
N LYS A 225 61.77 -35.15 -22.48
CA LYS A 225 61.55 -35.77 -23.78
C LYS A 225 62.80 -35.69 -24.66
N ASN A 226 63.47 -34.54 -24.66
CA ASN A 226 64.71 -34.36 -25.43
C ASN A 226 65.88 -35.14 -24.83
N ASN A 227 65.97 -35.21 -23.50
CA ASN A 227 66.94 -36.06 -22.81
C ASN A 227 66.73 -37.55 -23.14
N THR A 228 65.48 -38.01 -23.10
CA THR A 228 65.09 -39.38 -23.46
C THR A 228 65.48 -39.70 -24.92
N LYS A 229 65.23 -38.78 -25.86
CA LYS A 229 65.68 -38.94 -27.26
C LYS A 229 67.20 -39.05 -27.37
N LYS A 230 67.95 -38.28 -26.58
CA LYS A 230 69.42 -38.31 -26.56
C LYS A 230 69.92 -39.66 -26.04
N LEU A 231 69.42 -40.11 -24.88
CA LEU A 231 69.74 -41.40 -24.29
C LEU A 231 69.38 -42.57 -25.23
N ALA A 232 68.27 -42.48 -25.94
CA ALA A 232 67.89 -43.50 -26.93
C ALA A 232 68.91 -43.60 -28.08
N LYS A 233 69.44 -42.47 -28.56
CA LYS A 233 70.50 -42.45 -29.60
C LYS A 233 71.82 -43.03 -29.07
N GLU A 234 72.20 -42.68 -27.85
CA GLU A 234 73.38 -43.22 -27.17
C GLU A 234 73.25 -44.74 -27.01
N LEU A 235 72.09 -45.23 -26.56
CA LEU A 235 71.81 -46.67 -26.42
C LEU A 235 71.90 -47.43 -27.76
N ILE A 236 71.43 -46.85 -28.86
CA ILE A 236 71.56 -47.44 -30.20
C ILE A 236 73.03 -47.56 -30.60
N THR A 237 73.82 -46.51 -30.32
CA THR A 237 75.25 -46.47 -30.63
C THR A 237 76.01 -47.52 -29.82
N GLU A 238 75.72 -47.62 -28.53
CA GLU A 238 76.32 -48.61 -27.63
C GLU A 238 75.97 -50.05 -28.04
N ARG A 239 74.70 -50.30 -28.40
CA ARG A 239 74.28 -51.60 -28.94
C ARG A 239 75.01 -51.96 -30.24
N ALA A 240 75.27 -50.98 -31.11
CA ALA A 240 76.05 -51.21 -32.34
C ALA A 240 77.51 -51.53 -32.03
N ALA A 241 78.14 -50.84 -31.06
CA ALA A 241 79.49 -51.14 -30.59
C ALA A 241 79.58 -52.56 -29.99
N ASN A 242 78.66 -52.92 -29.10
CA ASN A 242 78.58 -54.26 -28.53
C ASN A 242 78.39 -55.35 -29.60
N LYS A 243 77.60 -55.09 -30.65
CA LYS A 243 77.45 -56.01 -31.78
C LYS A 243 78.77 -56.26 -32.50
N LYS A 244 79.62 -55.23 -32.67
CA LYS A 244 80.96 -55.39 -33.27
C LYS A 244 81.88 -56.22 -32.37
N ILE A 245 81.90 -55.94 -31.07
CA ILE A 245 82.69 -56.70 -30.09
C ILE A 245 82.29 -58.18 -30.11
N VAL A 246 80.99 -58.49 -30.16
CA VAL A 246 80.51 -59.88 -30.29
C VAL A 246 81.03 -60.55 -31.56
N GLN A 247 81.06 -59.84 -32.70
CA GLN A 247 81.63 -60.37 -33.96
C GLN A 247 83.14 -60.60 -33.86
N GLU A 248 83.87 -59.71 -33.20
CA GLU A 248 85.31 -59.88 -32.94
C GLU A 248 85.57 -61.10 -32.07
N ILE A 249 84.80 -61.29 -30.99
CA ILE A 249 84.87 -62.48 -30.11
C ILE A 249 84.61 -63.76 -30.92
N GLU A 250 83.59 -63.77 -31.79
CA GLU A 250 83.30 -64.91 -32.67
C GLU A 250 84.48 -65.25 -33.58
N THR A 251 85.15 -64.22 -34.13
CA THR A 251 86.32 -64.38 -34.99
C THR A 251 87.52 -64.95 -34.22
N VAL A 252 87.75 -64.46 -33.00
CA VAL A 252 88.79 -64.99 -32.11
C VAL A 252 88.53 -66.47 -31.80
N LYS A 253 87.29 -66.83 -31.45
CA LYS A 253 86.92 -68.24 -31.21
C LYS A 253 87.19 -69.14 -32.41
N GLN A 254 86.91 -68.68 -33.63
CA GLN A 254 87.21 -69.44 -34.85
C GLN A 254 88.72 -69.64 -35.05
N ASN A 255 89.53 -68.62 -34.75
CA ASN A 255 90.98 -68.72 -34.82
C ASN A 255 91.53 -69.66 -33.73
N ASP A 256 91.02 -69.57 -32.50
CA ASP A 256 91.39 -70.48 -31.42
C ASP A 256 91.08 -71.93 -31.78
N GLN A 257 89.91 -72.20 -32.39
CA GLN A 257 89.58 -73.54 -32.87
C GLN A 257 90.54 -74.03 -33.95
N LYS A 258 90.90 -73.18 -34.93
CA LYS A 258 91.93 -73.53 -35.94
C LYS A 258 93.27 -73.87 -35.30
N ASN A 259 93.71 -73.10 -34.31
CA ASN A 259 94.95 -73.35 -33.59
C ASN A 259 94.89 -74.68 -32.81
N VAL A 260 93.74 -75.02 -32.23
CA VAL A 260 93.51 -76.33 -31.59
C VAL A 260 93.62 -77.47 -32.60
N ASP A 261 93.02 -77.32 -33.78
CA ASP A 261 93.08 -78.32 -34.85
C ASP A 261 94.52 -78.50 -35.39
N GLU A 262 95.26 -77.40 -35.59
CA GLU A 262 96.68 -77.44 -35.95
C GLU A 262 97.53 -78.14 -34.88
N LEU A 263 97.31 -77.81 -33.60
CA LEU A 263 97.99 -78.46 -32.48
C LEU A 263 97.72 -79.97 -32.45
N GLN A 264 96.50 -80.39 -32.77
CA GLN A 264 96.12 -81.79 -32.85
C GLN A 264 96.81 -82.50 -34.02
N ASN A 265 96.90 -81.86 -35.18
CA ASN A 265 97.67 -82.38 -36.33
C ASN A 265 99.15 -82.57 -35.99
N VAL A 266 99.79 -81.57 -35.36
CA VAL A 266 101.18 -81.67 -34.90
C VAL A 266 101.36 -82.79 -33.88
N LYS A 267 100.42 -82.99 -32.96
CA LYS A 267 100.43 -84.12 -32.03
C LYS A 267 100.36 -85.46 -32.77
N SER A 268 99.48 -85.60 -33.76
CA SER A 268 99.38 -86.83 -34.56
C SER A 268 100.65 -87.09 -35.37
N GLU A 269 101.29 -86.06 -35.90
CA GLU A 269 102.56 -86.17 -36.61
C GLU A 269 103.72 -86.56 -35.68
N ASN A 270 103.76 -86.00 -34.46
CA ASN A 270 104.70 -86.42 -33.42
C ASN A 270 104.50 -87.89 -33.01
N GLU A 271 103.27 -88.37 -32.88
CA GLU A 271 102.99 -89.80 -32.63
C GLU A 271 103.45 -90.69 -33.79
N LYS A 272 103.33 -90.21 -35.03
CA LYS A 272 103.81 -90.93 -36.21
C LYS A 272 105.35 -91.00 -36.24
N LEU A 273 106.03 -89.88 -35.99
CA LEU A 273 107.49 -89.82 -35.85
C LEU A 273 107.98 -90.70 -34.70
N LYS A 274 107.23 -90.77 -33.59
CA LYS A 274 107.53 -91.65 -32.46
C LYS A 274 107.45 -93.13 -32.84
N LYS A 275 106.45 -93.52 -33.63
CA LYS A 275 106.35 -94.88 -34.19
C LYS A 275 107.47 -95.19 -35.18
N GLU A 276 107.86 -94.24 -36.04
CA GLU A 276 109.03 -94.39 -36.91
C GLU A 276 110.32 -94.55 -36.10
N LEU A 277 110.50 -93.74 -35.05
CA LEU A 277 111.63 -93.86 -34.13
C LEU A 277 111.67 -95.21 -33.41
N ASP A 278 110.52 -95.74 -32.98
CA ASP A 278 110.45 -97.05 -32.33
C ASP A 278 110.69 -98.20 -33.33
N ALA A 279 110.25 -98.06 -34.60
CA ALA A 279 110.59 -99.00 -35.68
C ALA A 279 112.09 -98.96 -36.04
N GLU A 280 112.71 -97.78 -36.02
CA GLU A 280 114.17 -97.60 -36.20
C GLU A 280 114.94 -98.26 -35.05
N LYS A 281 114.49 -98.09 -33.79
CA LYS A 281 115.06 -98.79 -32.63
C LYS A 281 114.92 -100.31 -32.75
N GLU A 282 113.79 -100.81 -33.24
CA GLU A 282 113.59 -102.24 -33.46
C GLU A 282 114.49 -102.79 -34.59
N THR A 283 114.72 -101.98 -35.63
CA THR A 283 115.69 -102.27 -36.70
C THR A 283 117.13 -102.28 -36.16
N ASN A 284 117.49 -101.33 -35.30
CA ASN A 284 118.79 -101.26 -34.65
C ASN A 284 119.00 -102.42 -33.65
N ASN A 285 117.94 -102.86 -32.97
CA ASN A 285 117.96 -104.06 -32.13
C ASN A 285 118.14 -105.34 -32.96
N LYS A 286 117.52 -105.44 -34.15
CA LYS A 286 117.76 -106.55 -35.10
C LYS A 286 119.21 -106.55 -35.62
N LEU A 287 119.75 -105.40 -35.99
CA LEU A 287 121.16 -105.24 -36.40
C LEU A 287 122.13 -105.58 -35.25
N SER A 288 121.80 -105.24 -34.00
CA SER A 288 122.58 -105.64 -32.82
C SER A 288 122.48 -107.15 -32.53
N GLN A 289 121.35 -107.80 -32.84
CA GLN A 289 121.20 -109.26 -32.77
C GLN A 289 122.01 -109.97 -33.87
N GLU A 290 122.06 -109.44 -35.10
CA GLU A 290 122.89 -109.96 -36.20
C GLU A 290 124.40 -109.79 -35.91
N LEU A 291 124.80 -108.68 -35.27
CA LEU A 291 126.16 -108.45 -34.79
C LEU A 291 126.56 -109.43 -33.66
N SER A 292 125.60 -109.84 -32.83
CA SER A 292 125.78 -110.85 -31.78
C SER A 292 125.88 -112.28 -32.34
N THR A 293 125.13 -112.60 -33.41
CA THR A 293 125.23 -113.91 -34.10
C THR A 293 126.53 -114.04 -34.91
N SER A 294 127.08 -112.95 -35.42
CA SER A 294 128.37 -112.94 -36.13
C SER A 294 129.58 -113.03 -35.17
N LYS A 295 129.47 -112.52 -33.92
CA LYS A 295 130.47 -112.74 -32.86
C LYS A 295 130.43 -114.16 -32.27
N ALA A 296 129.25 -114.77 -32.17
CA ALA A 296 129.09 -116.13 -31.63
C ALA A 296 129.64 -117.27 -32.53
N ASN A 297 129.89 -117.01 -33.82
CA ASN A 297 130.51 -117.98 -34.74
C ASN A 297 132.06 -117.93 -34.74
N ASN A 298 132.68 -116.91 -34.15
CA ASN A 298 134.14 -116.75 -34.06
C ASN A 298 134.71 -117.37 -32.76
N ASP A 299 133.92 -117.43 -31.68
CA ASP A 299 134.32 -118.05 -30.40
C ASP A 299 134.05 -119.57 -30.35
N LYS A 300 133.40 -120.14 -31.38
CA LYS A 300 133.01 -121.57 -31.46
C LYS A 300 134.08 -122.50 -32.05
N LEU A 301 135.25 -121.98 -32.46
CA LEU A 301 136.34 -122.77 -33.05
C LEU A 301 137.63 -122.83 -32.20
N SER A 302 137.70 -122.16 -31.05
CA SER A 302 138.96 -122.02 -30.31
C SER A 302 139.01 -122.61 -28.89
N GLN A 303 137.97 -123.32 -28.40
CA GLN A 303 138.14 -124.10 -27.17
C GLN A 303 137.11 -125.23 -26.95
N GLU A 304 137.01 -126.08 -27.97
CA GLU A 304 136.81 -127.52 -27.81
C GLU A 304 138.06 -128.18 -27.15
N LEU A 305 138.49 -127.68 -25.97
CA LEU A 305 139.54 -128.31 -25.16
C LEU A 305 139.43 -128.04 -23.65
N SER A 306 138.22 -127.95 -23.10
CA SER A 306 137.97 -128.56 -21.80
C SER A 306 136.49 -128.66 -21.51
N ILE A 307 135.96 -129.81 -21.87
CA ILE A 307 134.71 -130.38 -21.41
C ILE A 307 134.64 -130.21 -19.89
N THR A 308 133.46 -129.95 -19.33
CA THR A 308 132.76 -130.93 -18.47
C THR A 308 131.81 -130.26 -17.46
N LYS A 309 130.51 -130.49 -17.71
CA LYS A 309 129.41 -130.68 -16.75
C LYS A 309 128.93 -129.45 -15.97
N ALA A 310 127.63 -129.18 -15.88
CA ALA A 310 126.45 -129.87 -16.40
C ALA A 310 125.26 -128.95 -16.10
N ASN A 311 124.28 -128.96 -17.03
CA ASN A 311 122.85 -129.20 -16.77
C ASN A 311 122.23 -128.56 -15.52
N ASN A 312 121.02 -128.02 -15.54
CA ASN A 312 119.96 -127.85 -16.52
C ASN A 312 118.80 -127.28 -15.67
N ASP A 313 117.79 -126.71 -16.32
CA ASP A 313 116.43 -126.48 -15.79
C ASP A 313 116.23 -125.30 -14.81
N LYS A 314 115.20 -124.45 -14.91
CA LYS A 314 114.03 -124.39 -15.80
C LYS A 314 113.21 -123.12 -15.51
N LEU A 315 112.79 -122.47 -16.59
CA LEU A 315 111.53 -121.72 -16.82
C LEU A 315 110.51 -121.59 -15.68
N SER A 316 110.06 -120.36 -15.40
CA SER A 316 108.66 -119.89 -15.58
C SER A 316 108.51 -118.47 -15.01
N LYS A 317 108.16 -117.43 -15.78
CA LYS A 317 106.86 -117.15 -16.44
C LYS A 317 105.89 -116.35 -15.54
N ASP A 318 105.97 -115.03 -15.71
CA ASP A 318 104.91 -114.05 -16.02
C ASP A 318 103.69 -113.75 -15.13
N LEU A 319 103.26 -112.49 -15.34
CA LEU A 319 101.97 -111.81 -15.14
C LEU A 319 101.71 -111.20 -13.74
N GLY A 320 101.27 -109.95 -13.61
CA GLY A 320 100.71 -109.01 -14.59
C GLY A 320 99.56 -108.22 -13.95
N GLU A 321 99.86 -107.02 -13.47
CA GLU A 321 98.88 -106.03 -13.01
C GLU A 321 98.54 -105.02 -14.12
N SER A 322 97.35 -104.44 -13.97
CA SER A 322 96.91 -103.12 -14.40
C SER A 322 96.01 -103.03 -15.64
N ASN A 323 94.82 -102.49 -15.43
CA ASN A 323 94.27 -101.47 -16.32
C ASN A 323 93.31 -100.52 -15.57
N THR A 324 93.59 -99.23 -15.74
CA THR A 324 92.82 -98.04 -15.36
C THR A 324 92.31 -97.32 -16.61
N ASN A 325 91.20 -96.59 -16.43
CA ASN A 325 90.53 -95.61 -17.31
C ASN A 325 89.72 -96.20 -18.49
N ASN A 326 88.50 -95.74 -18.80
CA ASN A 326 87.97 -94.37 -18.91
C ASN A 326 86.40 -94.48 -18.98
N GLU A 327 85.53 -93.56 -18.52
CA GLU A 327 85.06 -92.36 -19.23
C GLU A 327 83.95 -91.62 -18.43
N ASN A 328 83.99 -90.28 -18.45
CA ASN A 328 82.93 -89.37 -17.97
C ASN A 328 82.05 -88.91 -19.14
N SER A 329 80.73 -88.93 -18.96
CA SER A 329 79.77 -88.01 -19.62
C SER A 329 78.42 -87.99 -18.91
N ASN A 330 77.84 -86.79 -18.84
CA ASN A 330 76.48 -86.37 -18.43
C ASN A 330 76.26 -85.86 -17.00
N GLU A 331 76.24 -84.53 -16.89
CA GLU A 331 75.72 -83.79 -15.74
C GLU A 331 74.66 -82.79 -16.25
N ASP A 332 73.43 -83.29 -16.45
CA ASP A 332 72.23 -82.53 -16.86
C ASP A 332 71.01 -82.96 -16.00
N LEU A 333 71.16 -82.93 -14.67
CA LEU A 333 70.07 -83.31 -13.74
C LEU A 333 70.03 -82.50 -12.44
N SER A 334 70.38 -81.22 -12.45
CA SER A 334 70.27 -80.37 -11.24
C SER A 334 69.72 -78.94 -11.42
N GLN A 335 69.24 -78.55 -12.60
CA GLN A 335 68.64 -77.21 -12.79
C GLN A 335 67.10 -77.18 -12.82
N GLU A 336 66.42 -78.32 -12.86
CA GLU A 336 64.95 -78.36 -13.11
C GLU A 336 64.08 -78.60 -11.86
N LYS A 337 64.67 -78.75 -10.66
CA LYS A 337 63.93 -78.81 -9.39
C LYS A 337 63.69 -77.44 -8.73
N ALA A 338 64.52 -76.42 -9.01
CA ALA A 338 64.40 -75.10 -8.40
C ALA A 338 63.36 -74.18 -9.09
N LYS A 339 63.00 -74.46 -10.35
CA LYS A 339 62.02 -73.66 -11.13
C LYS A 339 60.56 -73.95 -10.75
N ASN A 340 60.25 -75.13 -10.22
CA ASN A 340 58.88 -75.57 -9.94
C ASN A 340 58.36 -75.11 -8.56
N GLU A 341 59.25 -74.80 -7.61
CA GLU A 341 58.87 -74.26 -6.28
C GLU A 341 58.55 -72.76 -6.30
N GLN A 342 59.17 -71.97 -7.20
CA GLN A 342 58.87 -70.53 -7.35
C GLN A 342 57.52 -70.27 -8.03
N LEU A 343 57.15 -71.08 -9.03
CA LEU A 343 55.87 -71.00 -9.75
C LEU A 343 54.65 -71.31 -8.86
N THR A 344 54.82 -72.14 -7.82
CA THR A 344 53.75 -72.48 -6.86
C THR A 344 53.50 -71.36 -5.84
N LYS A 345 54.50 -70.52 -5.56
CA LYS A 345 54.37 -69.36 -4.67
C LYS A 345 53.69 -68.19 -5.38
N ASP A 346 54.10 -67.91 -6.62
CA ASP A 346 53.55 -66.83 -7.44
C ASP A 346 52.06 -67.07 -7.79
N TYR A 347 51.64 -68.33 -7.99
CA TYR A 347 50.22 -68.69 -8.22
C TYR A 347 49.30 -68.42 -7.01
N ASN A 348 49.79 -68.65 -5.78
CA ASN A 348 49.00 -68.43 -4.57
C ASN A 348 48.90 -66.94 -4.20
N ASP A 349 49.94 -66.15 -4.46
CA ASP A 349 49.92 -64.69 -4.26
C ASP A 349 49.01 -63.98 -5.29
N LEU A 350 48.96 -64.46 -6.54
CA LEU A 350 48.02 -63.99 -7.58
C LEU A 350 46.56 -64.32 -7.24
N LYS A 351 46.29 -65.50 -6.66
CA LYS A 351 44.95 -65.92 -6.25
C LYS A 351 44.41 -65.07 -5.09
N ALA A 352 45.24 -64.78 -4.08
CA ALA A 352 44.88 -63.91 -2.95
C ALA A 352 44.61 -62.45 -3.39
N ASN A 353 45.37 -61.95 -4.38
CA ASN A 353 45.12 -60.63 -4.95
C ASN A 353 43.82 -60.57 -5.76
N ASN A 354 43.47 -61.64 -6.49
CA ASN A 354 42.23 -61.70 -7.26
C ASN A 354 40.98 -61.75 -6.34
N ASP A 355 41.06 -62.48 -5.21
CA ASP A 355 39.97 -62.52 -4.22
C ASP A 355 39.77 -61.17 -3.52
N LYS A 356 40.85 -60.42 -3.29
CA LYS A 356 40.80 -59.04 -2.75
C LYS A 356 40.19 -58.06 -3.76
N LEU A 357 40.63 -58.10 -5.02
CA LEU A 357 40.07 -57.31 -6.13
C LEU A 357 38.58 -57.59 -6.35
N THR A 358 38.14 -58.84 -6.15
CA THR A 358 36.72 -59.22 -6.28
C THR A 358 35.88 -58.67 -5.12
N LYS A 359 36.40 -58.63 -3.89
CA LYS A 359 35.72 -57.97 -2.76
C LYS A 359 35.63 -56.45 -2.94
N ASP A 360 36.70 -55.83 -3.41
CA ASP A 360 36.75 -54.39 -3.65
C ASP A 360 35.82 -53.98 -4.81
N SER A 361 35.69 -54.81 -5.86
CA SER A 361 34.77 -54.55 -6.98
C SER A 361 33.30 -54.65 -6.56
N VAL A 362 32.93 -55.61 -5.70
CA VAL A 362 31.56 -55.74 -5.16
C VAL A 362 31.22 -54.59 -4.21
N LYS A 363 32.17 -54.10 -3.43
CA LYS A 363 31.98 -52.92 -2.58
C LYS A 363 31.75 -51.66 -3.41
N LEU A 364 32.59 -51.43 -4.42
CA LEU A 364 32.44 -50.34 -5.39
C LEU A 364 31.11 -50.41 -6.14
N ALA A 365 30.64 -51.60 -6.51
CA ALA A 365 29.34 -51.78 -7.16
C ALA A 365 28.16 -51.40 -6.25
N LYS A 366 28.22 -51.72 -4.95
CA LYS A 366 27.20 -51.31 -3.98
C LYS A 366 27.20 -49.80 -3.74
N GLU A 367 28.38 -49.19 -3.62
CA GLU A 367 28.53 -47.74 -3.51
C GLU A 367 28.00 -47.04 -4.77
N LEU A 368 28.32 -47.53 -5.97
CA LEU A 368 27.78 -47.00 -7.24
C LEU A 368 26.25 -47.10 -7.34
N ILE A 369 25.64 -48.19 -6.90
CA ILE A 369 24.18 -48.35 -6.91
C ILE A 369 23.52 -47.41 -5.89
N ALA A 370 24.07 -47.29 -4.68
CA ALA A 370 23.59 -46.35 -3.69
C ALA A 370 23.67 -44.91 -4.20
N GLU A 371 24.78 -44.55 -4.85
CA GLU A 371 25.01 -43.21 -5.37
C GLU A 371 24.12 -42.91 -6.59
N ARG A 372 23.85 -43.90 -7.43
CA ARG A 372 22.91 -43.77 -8.55
C ARG A 372 21.47 -43.56 -8.08
N ASN A 373 21.07 -44.19 -6.98
CA ASN A 373 19.76 -43.96 -6.35
C ASN A 373 19.68 -42.56 -5.72
N ASN A 374 20.77 -42.09 -5.10
CA ASN A 374 20.85 -40.75 -4.53
C ASN A 374 20.76 -39.67 -5.62
N SER A 375 21.49 -39.84 -6.72
CA SER A 375 21.41 -38.98 -7.91
C SER A 375 20.00 -38.94 -8.52
N LYS A 376 19.29 -40.08 -8.56
CA LYS A 376 17.91 -40.15 -9.05
C LYS A 376 16.94 -39.40 -8.14
N LYS A 377 17.14 -39.45 -6.82
CA LYS A 377 16.35 -38.69 -5.84
C LYS A 377 16.58 -37.17 -5.97
N ILE A 378 17.84 -36.75 -6.08
CA ILE A 378 18.20 -35.34 -6.31
C ILE A 378 17.60 -34.82 -7.63
N SER A 379 17.62 -35.63 -8.70
CA SER A 379 17.01 -35.25 -9.97
C SER A 379 15.49 -35.06 -9.86
N GLN A 380 14.79 -35.89 -9.08
CA GLN A 380 13.35 -35.75 -8.84
C GLN A 380 13.02 -34.51 -8.01
N GLU A 381 13.83 -34.22 -6.99
CA GLU A 381 13.70 -33.01 -6.15
C GLU A 381 13.96 -31.74 -6.97
N LEU A 382 14.94 -31.75 -7.87
CA LEU A 382 15.23 -30.65 -8.79
C LEU A 382 14.07 -30.39 -9.78
N GLU A 383 13.48 -31.44 -10.33
CA GLU A 383 12.32 -31.31 -11.24
C GLU A 383 11.09 -30.72 -10.51
N ALA A 384 10.85 -31.16 -9.27
CA ALA A 384 9.78 -30.63 -8.43
C ALA A 384 10.01 -29.15 -8.06
N ALA A 385 11.23 -28.77 -7.70
CA ALA A 385 11.59 -27.39 -7.37
C ALA A 385 11.48 -26.45 -8.58
N LYS A 386 11.84 -26.91 -9.79
CA LYS A 386 11.62 -26.16 -11.04
C LYS A 386 10.14 -25.91 -11.31
N SER A 387 9.31 -26.94 -11.20
CA SER A 387 7.86 -26.83 -11.39
C SER A 387 7.22 -25.83 -10.41
N ASN A 388 7.69 -25.81 -9.16
CA ASN A 388 7.26 -24.81 -8.17
C ASN A 388 7.68 -23.39 -8.57
N ASN A 389 8.92 -23.19 -9.01
CA ASN A 389 9.41 -21.88 -9.43
C ASN A 389 8.63 -21.33 -10.65
N ASP A 390 8.26 -22.19 -11.58
CA ASP A 390 7.43 -21.83 -12.73
C ASP A 390 6.01 -21.41 -12.31
N ASN A 391 5.42 -22.09 -11.32
CA ASN A 391 4.11 -21.71 -10.78
C ASN A 391 4.14 -20.37 -10.03
N LEU A 392 5.15 -20.14 -9.18
CA LEU A 392 5.33 -18.84 -8.52
C LEU A 392 5.57 -17.71 -9.52
N SER A 393 6.32 -17.98 -10.59
CA SER A 393 6.56 -16.99 -11.66
C SER A 393 5.28 -16.61 -12.39
N LYS A 394 4.38 -17.56 -12.64
CA LYS A 394 3.05 -17.29 -13.22
C LYS A 394 2.15 -16.48 -12.28
N GLN A 395 2.16 -16.79 -10.98
CA GLN A 395 1.42 -16.01 -9.98
C GLN A 395 1.94 -14.58 -9.87
N LEU A 396 3.26 -14.38 -9.89
CA LEU A 396 3.89 -13.07 -9.89
C LEU A 396 3.44 -12.22 -11.10
N GLU A 397 3.32 -12.83 -12.27
CA GLU A 397 2.92 -12.12 -13.49
C GLU A 397 1.42 -11.75 -13.46
N GLN A 398 0.56 -12.63 -12.92
CA GLN A 398 -0.85 -12.31 -12.68
C GLN A 398 -1.01 -11.15 -11.70
N GLU A 399 -0.26 -11.13 -10.59
CA GLU A 399 -0.35 -10.05 -9.60
C GLU A 399 0.13 -8.70 -10.15
N LYS A 400 1.18 -8.68 -10.99
CA LYS A 400 1.60 -7.45 -11.69
C LYS A 400 0.49 -6.90 -12.59
N SER A 401 -0.18 -7.77 -13.34
CA SER A 401 -1.30 -7.39 -14.22
C SER A 401 -2.46 -6.78 -13.41
N VAL A 402 -2.83 -7.40 -12.29
CA VAL A 402 -3.86 -6.88 -11.38
C VAL A 402 -3.45 -5.50 -10.83
N LYS A 403 -2.20 -5.33 -10.38
CA LYS A 403 -1.69 -4.04 -9.91
C LYS A 403 -1.77 -2.95 -11.00
N GLU A 404 -1.43 -3.28 -12.24
CA GLU A 404 -1.45 -2.33 -13.34
C GLU A 404 -2.88 -1.84 -13.63
N ASN A 405 -3.86 -2.73 -13.62
CA ASN A 405 -5.26 -2.38 -13.80
C ASN A 405 -5.79 -1.49 -12.66
N ILE A 406 -5.48 -1.83 -11.41
CA ILE A 406 -5.84 -1.00 -10.24
C ILE A 406 -5.19 0.39 -10.33
N SER A 407 -3.95 0.47 -10.83
CA SER A 407 -3.27 1.77 -11.03
C SER A 407 -3.94 2.63 -12.09
N LYS A 408 -4.42 2.03 -13.19
CA LYS A 408 -5.19 2.73 -14.22
C LYS A 408 -6.52 3.25 -13.68
N ASP A 409 -7.26 2.43 -12.94
CA ASP A 409 -8.53 2.83 -12.30
C ASP A 409 -8.32 3.96 -11.29
N LEU A 410 -7.25 3.91 -10.49
CA LEU A 410 -6.90 4.97 -9.55
C LEU A 410 -6.58 6.29 -10.27
N ALA A 411 -5.84 6.24 -11.38
CA ALA A 411 -5.52 7.41 -12.18
C ALA A 411 -6.78 8.04 -12.79
N GLN A 412 -7.70 7.21 -13.31
CA GLN A 412 -8.99 7.66 -13.81
C GLN A 412 -9.81 8.34 -12.71
N GLN A 413 -9.96 7.70 -11.55
CA GLN A 413 -10.69 8.26 -10.41
C GLN A 413 -10.11 9.60 -9.91
N LYS A 414 -8.77 9.73 -9.89
CA LYS A 414 -8.12 11.01 -9.56
C LYS A 414 -8.45 12.11 -10.57
N SER A 415 -8.48 11.79 -11.86
CA SER A 415 -8.82 12.76 -12.91
C SER A 415 -10.29 13.21 -12.84
N GLU A 416 -11.21 12.29 -12.57
CA GLU A 416 -12.63 12.56 -12.39
C GLU A 416 -12.86 13.46 -11.17
N ASN A 417 -12.23 13.15 -10.04
CA ASN A 417 -12.36 13.92 -8.81
C ASN A 417 -11.76 15.34 -8.95
N LEU A 418 -10.68 15.49 -9.73
CA LEU A 418 -10.13 16.80 -10.06
C LEU A 418 -11.11 17.64 -10.90
N ASN A 419 -11.75 17.03 -11.90
CA ASN A 419 -12.77 17.70 -12.72
C ASN A 419 -14.00 18.10 -11.88
N LEU A 420 -14.50 17.20 -11.04
CA LEU A 420 -15.62 17.46 -10.14
C LEU A 420 -15.31 18.61 -9.17
N SER A 421 -14.06 18.68 -8.68
CA SER A 421 -13.64 19.77 -7.81
C SER A 421 -13.56 21.13 -8.51
N LYS A 422 -13.12 21.17 -9.78
CA LYS A 422 -13.14 22.40 -10.60
C LYS A 422 -14.58 22.86 -10.85
N GLN A 423 -15.45 21.93 -11.21
CA GLN A 423 -16.87 22.17 -11.43
C GLN A 423 -17.57 22.70 -10.17
N LEU A 424 -17.27 22.15 -8.99
CA LEU A 424 -17.81 22.63 -7.71
C LEU A 424 -17.32 24.05 -7.38
N GLN A 425 -16.05 24.35 -7.67
CA GLN A 425 -15.49 25.69 -7.45
C GLN A 425 -16.16 26.73 -8.37
N GLN A 426 -16.46 26.35 -9.62
CA GLN A 426 -17.18 27.21 -10.55
C GLN A 426 -18.63 27.49 -10.09
N GLU A 427 -19.36 26.47 -9.61
CA GLU A 427 -20.71 26.69 -9.06
C GLU A 427 -20.71 27.56 -7.80
N LYS A 428 -19.70 27.42 -6.94
CA LYS A 428 -19.54 28.33 -5.78
C LYS A 428 -19.38 29.78 -6.21
N SER A 429 -18.56 30.04 -7.24
CA SER A 429 -18.40 31.39 -7.78
C SER A 429 -19.68 31.91 -8.40
N ASN A 430 -20.43 31.07 -9.14
CA ASN A 430 -21.74 31.44 -9.69
C ASN A 430 -22.75 31.79 -8.59
N ASN A 431 -22.75 31.02 -7.50
CA ASN A 431 -23.62 31.25 -6.34
C ASN A 431 -23.34 32.59 -5.66
N GLU A 432 -22.07 32.92 -5.44
CA GLU A 432 -21.68 34.21 -4.86
C GLU A 432 -22.05 35.38 -5.78
N ASN A 433 -21.83 35.25 -7.09
CA ASN A 433 -22.22 36.26 -8.05
C ASN A 433 -23.74 36.49 -8.05
N LEU A 434 -24.55 35.42 -8.05
CA LEU A 434 -26.01 35.51 -7.98
C LEU A 434 -26.48 36.14 -6.66
N LYS A 435 -25.85 35.81 -5.52
CA LYS A 435 -26.16 36.46 -4.24
C LYS A 435 -25.89 37.96 -4.29
N LYS A 436 -24.77 38.35 -4.89
CA LYS A 436 -24.41 39.76 -5.05
C LYS A 436 -25.40 40.49 -5.96
N GLU A 437 -25.77 39.90 -7.10
CA GLU A 437 -26.75 40.47 -8.05
C GLU A 437 -28.14 40.61 -7.40
N ILE A 438 -28.55 39.64 -6.57
CA ILE A 438 -29.80 39.73 -5.79
C ILE A 438 -29.74 40.90 -4.80
N GLU A 439 -28.62 41.10 -4.12
CA GLU A 439 -28.48 42.15 -3.10
C GLU A 439 -28.41 43.56 -3.72
N GLU A 440 -27.71 43.70 -4.85
CA GLU A 440 -27.69 44.92 -5.66
C GLU A 440 -29.11 45.29 -6.13
N GLU A 441 -29.85 44.34 -6.69
CA GLU A 441 -31.24 44.53 -7.08
C GLU A 441 -32.16 44.88 -5.90
N ARG A 442 -31.92 44.28 -4.73
CA ARG A 442 -32.69 44.57 -3.51
C ARG A 442 -32.50 46.00 -3.05
N THR A 443 -31.25 46.47 -3.10
CA THR A 443 -30.87 47.83 -2.69
C THR A 443 -31.49 48.86 -3.63
N GLU A 444 -31.45 48.60 -4.94
CA GLU A 444 -32.05 49.49 -5.94
C GLU A 444 -33.57 49.53 -5.84
N ASN A 445 -34.20 48.37 -5.55
CA ASN A 445 -35.65 48.28 -5.33
C ASN A 445 -36.07 49.05 -4.06
N GLN A 446 -35.33 48.94 -2.95
CA GLN A 446 -35.57 49.77 -1.74
C GLN A 446 -35.51 51.27 -2.04
N LYS A 447 -34.54 51.69 -2.87
CA LYS A 447 -34.42 53.08 -3.29
C LYS A 447 -35.63 53.53 -4.12
N LEU A 448 -36.05 52.75 -5.11
CA LEU A 448 -37.27 53.01 -5.90
C LEU A 448 -38.52 53.08 -5.03
N GLN A 449 -38.61 52.24 -4.00
CA GLN A 449 -39.72 52.23 -3.06
C GLN A 449 -39.77 53.51 -2.20
N SER A 450 -38.60 53.99 -1.76
CA SER A 450 -38.47 55.28 -1.05
C SER A 450 -38.80 56.46 -1.98
N ASP A 451 -38.32 56.44 -3.22
CA ASP A 451 -38.61 57.45 -4.24
C ASP A 451 -40.12 57.51 -4.55
N LEU A 452 -40.80 56.35 -4.66
CA LEU A 452 -42.26 56.26 -4.83
C LEU A 452 -43.01 56.82 -3.62
N GLN A 453 -42.56 56.51 -2.40
CA GLN A 453 -43.19 57.02 -1.17
C GLN A 453 -43.05 58.54 -1.06
N ASN A 454 -41.88 59.08 -1.38
CA ASN A 454 -41.63 60.52 -1.42
C ASN A 454 -42.49 61.22 -2.48
N ALA A 455 -42.60 60.63 -3.68
CA ALA A 455 -43.47 61.12 -4.74
C ALA A 455 -44.95 61.13 -4.29
N ASN A 456 -45.45 60.04 -3.69
CA ASN A 456 -46.82 59.98 -3.15
C ASN A 456 -47.06 61.05 -2.07
N ASN A 457 -46.12 61.24 -1.14
CA ASN A 457 -46.24 62.27 -0.10
C ASN A 457 -46.31 63.69 -0.71
N THR A 458 -45.50 63.93 -1.75
CA THR A 458 -45.47 65.21 -2.46
C THR A 458 -46.78 65.45 -3.22
N ILE A 459 -47.28 64.45 -3.95
CA ILE A 459 -48.57 64.51 -4.64
C ILE A 459 -49.70 64.81 -3.65
N ASN A 460 -49.80 64.05 -2.55
CA ASN A 460 -50.83 64.25 -1.52
C ASN A 460 -50.77 65.66 -0.89
N SER A 461 -49.56 66.19 -0.70
CA SER A 461 -49.35 67.55 -0.16
C SER A 461 -49.81 68.63 -1.15
N ILE A 462 -49.54 68.46 -2.44
CA ILE A 462 -49.96 69.38 -3.52
C ILE A 462 -51.48 69.33 -3.71
N GLU A 463 -52.08 68.14 -3.74
CA GLU A 463 -53.53 67.96 -3.82
C GLU A 463 -54.26 68.62 -2.65
N SER A 464 -53.75 68.44 -1.43
CA SER A 464 -54.31 69.03 -0.22
C SER A 464 -54.22 70.56 -0.18
N SER A 465 -53.21 71.15 -0.83
CA SER A 465 -52.97 72.60 -0.83
C SER A 465 -53.67 73.34 -1.97
N LEU A 466 -53.94 72.68 -3.10
CA LEU A 466 -54.54 73.31 -4.27
C LEU A 466 -56.02 72.95 -4.49
N GLY A 467 -56.55 71.90 -3.85
CA GLY A 467 -57.94 71.45 -4.06
C GLY A 467 -58.23 70.99 -5.49
N LEU A 468 -57.18 70.66 -6.26
CA LEU A 468 -57.23 70.23 -7.65
C LEU A 468 -57.08 68.71 -7.75
N SER A 469 -57.65 68.15 -8.82
CA SER A 469 -57.44 66.76 -9.24
C SER A 469 -55.97 66.53 -9.62
N PRO A 470 -55.43 65.30 -9.50
CA PRO A 470 -54.04 65.01 -9.83
C PRO A 470 -53.67 65.46 -11.26
N SER A 471 -52.49 66.09 -11.39
CA SER A 471 -51.90 66.45 -12.67
C SER A 471 -51.56 65.18 -13.45
N GLN A 472 -51.97 65.07 -14.73
CA GLN A 472 -51.67 63.91 -15.57
C GLN A 472 -50.17 63.54 -15.59
N ASN A 473 -49.27 64.53 -15.50
CA ASN A 473 -47.82 64.28 -15.46
C ASN A 473 -47.37 63.59 -14.16
N ALA A 474 -48.04 63.82 -13.03
CA ALA A 474 -47.71 63.20 -11.75
C ALA A 474 -48.18 61.74 -11.69
N ASP A 475 -49.36 61.46 -12.25
CA ASP A 475 -49.88 60.09 -12.40
C ASP A 475 -49.03 59.25 -13.37
N GLU A 476 -48.56 59.85 -14.47
CA GLU A 476 -47.64 59.19 -15.42
C GLU A 476 -46.31 58.84 -14.74
N ALA A 477 -45.74 59.75 -13.95
CA ALA A 477 -44.50 59.52 -13.20
C ALA A 477 -44.65 58.41 -12.16
N LYS A 478 -45.77 58.40 -11.43
CA LYS A 478 -46.10 57.34 -10.47
C LYS A 478 -46.23 55.98 -11.14
N LYS A 479 -46.97 55.92 -12.25
CA LYS A 479 -47.15 54.69 -13.04
C LYS A 479 -45.82 54.14 -13.56
N ASN A 480 -44.92 55.02 -14.01
CA ASN A 480 -43.58 54.62 -14.45
C ASN A 480 -42.73 54.05 -13.30
N LEU A 481 -42.77 54.66 -12.10
CA LEU A 481 -42.09 54.13 -10.92
C LEU A 481 -42.68 52.78 -10.46
N GLU A 482 -44.01 52.62 -10.46
CA GLU A 482 -44.67 51.34 -10.17
C GLU A 482 -44.31 50.24 -11.18
N GLN A 483 -44.21 50.60 -12.46
CA GLN A 483 -43.80 49.68 -13.52
C GLN A 483 -42.33 49.25 -13.37
N ALA A 484 -41.44 50.19 -13.02
CA ALA A 484 -40.04 49.88 -12.71
C ALA A 484 -39.92 48.97 -11.48
N LEU A 485 -40.70 49.24 -10.42
CA LEU A 485 -40.71 48.43 -9.20
C LEU A 485 -41.15 46.98 -9.48
N ASN A 486 -42.19 46.80 -10.29
CA ASN A 486 -42.64 45.47 -10.70
C ASN A 486 -41.59 44.73 -11.54
N GLN A 487 -40.94 45.41 -12.49
CA GLN A 487 -39.84 44.81 -13.26
C GLN A 487 -38.68 44.33 -12.37
N LYS A 488 -38.29 45.13 -11.36
CA LYS A 488 -37.25 44.73 -10.41
C LYS A 488 -37.71 43.56 -9.53
N ASN A 489 -38.96 43.54 -9.08
CA ASN A 489 -39.51 42.42 -8.31
C ASN A 489 -39.51 41.11 -9.12
N ASP A 490 -39.86 41.16 -10.40
CA ASP A 490 -39.79 40.02 -11.31
C ASP A 490 -38.35 39.55 -11.53
N ARG A 491 -37.41 40.47 -11.71
CA ARG A 491 -35.97 40.16 -11.83
C ARG A 491 -35.43 39.48 -10.56
N ILE A 492 -35.74 39.99 -9.37
CA ILE A 492 -35.36 39.38 -8.09
C ILE A 492 -35.93 37.95 -7.98
N LYS A 493 -37.17 37.73 -8.42
CA LYS A 493 -37.80 36.41 -8.42
C LYS A 493 -37.08 35.43 -9.36
N MET A 494 -36.71 35.88 -10.56
CA MET A 494 -35.91 35.08 -11.50
C MET A 494 -34.53 34.73 -10.94
N LEU A 495 -33.82 35.70 -10.35
CA LEU A 495 -32.51 35.49 -9.74
C LEU A 495 -32.57 34.52 -8.55
N LYS A 496 -33.61 34.60 -7.71
CA LYS A 496 -33.83 33.63 -6.62
C LYS A 496 -34.03 32.21 -7.14
N ASN A 497 -34.80 32.05 -8.22
CA ASN A 497 -34.99 30.74 -8.85
C ASN A 497 -33.68 30.20 -9.44
N ALA A 498 -32.88 31.05 -10.08
CA ALA A 498 -31.54 30.69 -10.56
C ALA A 498 -30.61 30.26 -9.41
N LEU A 499 -30.64 30.98 -8.28
CA LEU A 499 -29.87 30.64 -7.09
C LEU A 499 -30.26 29.27 -6.52
N VAL A 500 -31.55 28.95 -6.48
CA VAL A 500 -32.04 27.62 -6.08
C VAL A 500 -31.53 26.54 -7.03
N SER A 501 -31.55 26.79 -8.34
CA SER A 501 -31.02 25.84 -9.33
C SER A 501 -29.53 25.58 -9.14
N VAL A 502 -28.72 26.61 -8.91
CA VAL A 502 -27.28 26.49 -8.65
C VAL A 502 -27.01 25.75 -7.34
N ASN A 503 -27.80 25.98 -6.29
CA ASN A 503 -27.70 25.24 -5.04
C ASN A 503 -27.99 23.74 -5.25
N ASN A 504 -29.05 23.40 -5.96
CA ASN A 504 -29.39 21.99 -6.24
C ASN A 504 -28.28 21.28 -7.04
N GLU A 505 -27.68 21.96 -8.02
CA GLU A 505 -26.56 21.42 -8.80
C GLU A 505 -25.29 21.25 -7.95
N MET A 506 -25.04 22.18 -7.02
CA MET A 506 -23.94 22.09 -6.07
C MET A 506 -24.12 20.94 -5.07
N ASP A 507 -25.34 20.71 -4.57
CA ASP A 507 -25.67 19.60 -3.68
C ASP A 507 -25.48 18.26 -4.39
N LYS A 508 -25.93 18.14 -5.64
CA LYS A 508 -25.71 16.96 -6.47
C LYS A 508 -24.21 16.66 -6.67
N ARG A 509 -23.41 17.69 -6.96
CA ARG A 509 -21.94 17.52 -7.11
C ARG A 509 -21.24 17.19 -5.79
N LEU A 510 -21.78 17.63 -4.66
CA LEU A 510 -21.32 17.26 -3.32
C LEU A 510 -21.61 15.79 -3.02
N GLU A 511 -22.79 15.28 -3.38
CA GLU A 511 -23.15 13.87 -3.28
C GLU A 511 -22.25 13.00 -4.17
N GLU A 512 -21.98 13.39 -5.42
CA GLU A 512 -21.10 12.67 -6.33
C GLU A 512 -19.64 12.59 -5.83
N LYS A 513 -19.21 13.51 -4.96
CA LYS A 513 -17.85 13.54 -4.37
C LYS A 513 -17.67 12.61 -3.17
N GLN A 514 -18.73 12.26 -2.45
CA GLN A 514 -18.69 11.45 -1.22
C GLN A 514 -18.29 9.96 -1.44
N PRO A 515 -18.77 9.24 -2.46
CA PRO A 515 -18.38 7.84 -2.70
C PRO A 515 -16.98 7.68 -3.35
N SER A 516 -16.46 8.69 -4.07
CA SER A 516 -15.18 8.56 -4.81
C SER A 516 -13.95 8.70 -3.90
N MET A 517 -14.00 9.55 -2.87
CA MET A 517 -12.90 9.73 -1.89
C MET A 517 -12.63 8.45 -1.08
N THR A 518 -13.68 7.75 -0.66
CA THR A 518 -13.54 6.49 0.09
C THR A 518 -13.08 5.35 -0.81
N SER A 519 -13.49 5.34 -2.08
CA SER A 519 -13.06 4.33 -3.05
C SER A 519 -11.58 4.48 -3.44
N SER A 520 -11.08 5.71 -3.60
CA SER A 520 -9.65 5.97 -3.88
C SER A 520 -8.74 5.52 -2.72
N SER A 521 -9.19 5.76 -1.49
CA SER A 521 -8.49 5.32 -0.27
C SER A 521 -8.43 3.79 -0.17
N LYS A 522 -9.54 3.12 -0.50
CA LYS A 522 -9.60 1.65 -0.58
C LYS A 522 -8.70 1.09 -1.70
N LEU A 523 -8.67 1.70 -2.88
CA LEU A 523 -7.78 1.28 -3.96
C LEU A 523 -6.30 1.41 -3.56
N ASN A 524 -5.91 2.50 -2.88
CA ASN A 524 -4.54 2.66 -2.38
C ASN A 524 -4.16 1.58 -1.37
N LEU A 525 -5.07 1.24 -0.46
CA LEU A 525 -4.84 0.16 0.51
C LEU A 525 -4.68 -1.19 -0.20
N ILE A 526 -5.46 -1.46 -1.24
CA ILE A 526 -5.34 -2.67 -2.06
C ILE A 526 -4.00 -2.67 -2.81
N LEU A 527 -3.59 -1.53 -3.38
CA LEU A 527 -2.32 -1.41 -4.11
C LEU A 527 -1.12 -1.73 -3.19
N ASN A 528 -1.11 -1.19 -1.97
CA ASN A 528 -0.06 -1.44 -0.98
C ASN A 528 0.00 -2.93 -0.60
N LYS A 529 -1.16 -3.57 -0.37
CA LYS A 529 -1.22 -5.01 -0.11
C LYS A 529 -0.70 -5.85 -1.27
N LYS A 530 -1.00 -5.45 -2.51
CA LYS A 530 -0.46 -6.13 -3.70
C LYS A 530 1.05 -5.95 -3.84
N ASP A 531 1.59 -4.82 -3.41
CA ASP A 531 3.04 -4.61 -3.37
C ASP A 531 3.75 -5.48 -2.33
N GLU A 532 3.12 -5.71 -1.18
CA GLU A 532 3.60 -6.69 -0.18
C GLU A 532 3.58 -8.12 -0.76
N GLU A 533 2.46 -8.54 -1.37
CA GLU A 533 2.34 -9.88 -1.99
C GLU A 533 3.37 -10.10 -3.12
N ILE A 534 3.59 -9.11 -3.98
CA ILE A 534 4.62 -9.16 -5.04
C ILE A 534 6.03 -9.25 -4.45
N SER A 535 6.30 -8.52 -3.37
CA SER A 535 7.59 -8.56 -2.67
C SER A 535 7.86 -9.93 -2.07
N ASP A 536 6.86 -10.54 -1.44
CA ASP A 536 6.98 -11.88 -0.85
C ASP A 536 7.18 -12.96 -1.91
N LEU A 537 6.45 -12.90 -3.02
CA LEU A 537 6.64 -13.80 -4.16
C LEU A 537 8.06 -13.71 -4.73
N LYS A 538 8.63 -12.49 -4.84
CA LYS A 538 10.03 -12.32 -5.29
C LYS A 538 11.03 -12.96 -4.33
N LYS A 539 10.85 -12.80 -3.01
CA LYS A 539 11.71 -13.43 -2.00
C LYS A 539 11.64 -14.95 -2.08
N GLN A 540 10.44 -15.51 -2.26
CA GLN A 540 10.25 -16.95 -2.39
C GLN A 540 10.91 -17.51 -3.66
N ILE A 541 10.77 -16.81 -4.80
CA ILE A 541 11.45 -17.18 -6.05
C ILE A 541 12.97 -17.17 -5.88
N GLU A 542 13.53 -16.17 -5.20
CA GLU A 542 14.98 -16.05 -5.02
C GLU A 542 15.54 -17.10 -4.05
N ALA A 543 14.81 -17.41 -2.97
CA ALA A 543 15.15 -18.51 -2.08
C ALA A 543 15.16 -19.86 -2.82
N LEU A 544 14.16 -20.12 -3.66
CA LEU A 544 14.09 -21.35 -4.47
C LEU A 544 15.21 -21.42 -5.51
N LYS A 545 15.68 -20.29 -6.07
CA LYS A 545 16.86 -20.28 -6.95
C LYS A 545 18.15 -20.62 -6.21
N GLN A 546 18.34 -20.09 -5.01
CA GLN A 546 19.49 -20.44 -4.17
C GLN A 546 19.46 -21.93 -3.77
N GLU A 547 18.29 -22.43 -3.40
CA GLU A 547 18.10 -23.85 -3.06
C GLU A 547 18.39 -24.76 -4.26
N ASN A 548 17.90 -24.41 -5.45
CA ASN A 548 18.22 -25.12 -6.71
C ASN A 548 19.72 -25.09 -7.05
N SER A 549 20.40 -23.98 -6.77
CA SER A 549 21.87 -23.86 -6.91
C SER A 549 22.60 -24.82 -5.97
N ASN A 550 22.09 -24.98 -4.74
CA ASN A 550 22.72 -25.82 -3.71
C ASN A 550 22.46 -27.32 -3.90
N LEU A 551 21.40 -27.70 -4.60
CA LEU A 551 21.08 -29.09 -4.95
C LEU A 551 22.06 -29.71 -5.97
N VAL A 552 22.82 -28.90 -6.70
CA VAL A 552 23.90 -29.36 -7.60
C VAL A 552 25.23 -28.80 -7.11
N LYS A 553 25.81 -29.41 -6.08
CA LYS A 553 27.14 -29.02 -5.62
C LYS A 553 28.17 -29.28 -6.73
N PRO A 554 28.93 -28.26 -7.19
CA PRO A 554 29.93 -28.41 -8.24
C PRO A 554 30.98 -29.49 -7.93
N GLU A 555 31.31 -29.64 -6.64
CA GLU A 555 32.27 -30.60 -6.10
C GLU A 555 31.80 -32.05 -6.27
N GLU A 556 30.52 -32.32 -6.01
CA GLU A 556 29.92 -33.64 -6.23
C GLU A 556 29.91 -33.96 -7.73
N LEU A 557 29.47 -33.03 -8.60
CA LEU A 557 29.51 -33.20 -10.05
C LEU A 557 30.94 -33.43 -10.58
N GLN A 558 31.95 -32.79 -9.99
CA GLN A 558 33.35 -32.98 -10.34
C GLN A 558 33.91 -34.32 -9.83
N MET A 559 33.47 -34.78 -8.65
CA MET A 559 33.73 -36.12 -8.14
C MET A 559 33.13 -37.19 -9.06
N TYR A 560 31.87 -37.02 -9.50
CA TYR A 560 31.22 -37.93 -10.45
C TYR A 560 31.94 -38.00 -11.79
N LYS A 561 32.38 -36.85 -12.34
CA LYS A 561 33.19 -36.83 -13.57
C LYS A 561 34.53 -37.55 -13.40
N LYS A 562 35.19 -37.40 -12.24
CA LYS A 562 36.43 -38.14 -11.91
C LYS A 562 36.20 -39.64 -11.72
N ALA A 563 35.11 -40.02 -11.05
CA ALA A 563 34.76 -41.42 -10.83
C ALA A 563 34.39 -42.12 -12.15
N ALA A 564 33.61 -41.46 -13.01
CA ALA A 564 33.29 -41.93 -14.35
C ALA A 564 34.57 -42.11 -15.20
N ALA A 565 35.48 -41.13 -15.19
CA ALA A 565 36.75 -41.22 -15.92
C ALA A 565 37.67 -42.34 -15.40
N LYS A 566 37.67 -42.61 -14.08
CA LYS A 566 38.40 -43.74 -13.48
C LYS A 566 37.80 -45.08 -13.90
N LEU A 567 36.47 -45.21 -13.87
CA LEU A 567 35.76 -46.42 -14.29
C LEU A 567 36.03 -46.71 -15.78
N ASP A 568 36.01 -45.68 -16.62
CA ASP A 568 36.29 -45.78 -18.06
C ASP A 568 37.74 -46.23 -18.33
N LYS A 569 38.69 -45.77 -17.51
CA LYS A 569 40.09 -46.22 -17.55
C LYS A 569 40.24 -47.67 -17.09
N MET A 570 39.47 -48.08 -16.09
CA MET A 570 39.47 -49.45 -15.55
C MET A 570 38.87 -50.45 -16.54
N ILE A 571 37.76 -50.08 -17.20
CA ILE A 571 37.13 -50.87 -18.27
C ILE A 571 38.11 -51.07 -19.43
N ARG A 572 38.86 -50.02 -19.83
CA ARG A 572 39.92 -50.14 -20.84
C ARG A 572 41.09 -51.03 -20.41
N SER A 573 41.38 -51.12 -19.11
CA SER A 573 42.46 -51.98 -18.58
C SER A 573 42.06 -53.45 -18.36
N LEU A 574 40.76 -53.75 -18.29
CA LEU A 574 40.22 -55.10 -18.07
C LEU A 574 39.79 -55.80 -19.36
N SER A 575 40.06 -55.22 -20.54
CA SER A 575 39.77 -55.83 -21.83
C SER A 575 41.04 -56.39 -22.48
N PRO A 576 41.46 -57.63 -22.18
CA PRO A 576 42.51 -58.31 -22.92
C PRO A 576 41.90 -58.93 -24.19
N ASN A 577 41.61 -58.09 -25.17
CA ASN A 577 41.71 -58.41 -26.61
C ASN A 577 41.26 -57.20 -27.43
N GLY A 578 42.07 -56.88 -28.44
CA GLY A 578 41.91 -55.69 -29.26
C GLY A 578 40.55 -55.63 -29.94
N ASN A 579 39.92 -54.46 -29.87
CA ASN A 579 38.99 -54.04 -30.88
C ASN A 579 39.25 -52.58 -31.23
N ASP A 580 39.64 -52.42 -32.48
CA ASP A 580 39.91 -51.19 -33.21
C ASP A 580 38.65 -50.28 -33.23
N PRO A 581 38.75 -48.99 -32.88
CA PRO A 581 37.62 -48.07 -32.88
C PRO A 581 37.10 -47.69 -34.28
N ASN A 582 37.64 -48.25 -35.38
CA ASN A 582 37.20 -47.96 -36.76
C ASN A 582 36.42 -49.09 -37.47
N LYS A 583 35.88 -50.09 -36.77
CA LYS A 583 35.05 -51.14 -37.41
C LYS A 583 33.54 -50.91 -37.18
N PRO A 584 32.71 -50.80 -38.24
CA PRO A 584 31.27 -50.60 -38.09
C PRO A 584 30.62 -51.88 -37.59
N THR A 585 29.95 -51.82 -36.43
CA THR A 585 29.11 -52.91 -35.91
C THR A 585 27.80 -52.95 -36.68
N GLN A 586 27.68 -53.94 -37.57
CA GLN A 586 26.40 -54.43 -38.04
C GLN A 586 25.63 -55.07 -36.88
N GLU A 587 24.37 -54.68 -36.78
CA GLU A 587 23.18 -55.41 -36.31
C GLU A 587 23.41 -56.78 -35.64
N ILE A 588 22.81 -56.96 -34.45
CA ILE A 588 21.93 -58.10 -34.17
C ILE A 588 20.81 -57.59 -33.24
N PHE A 589 19.61 -57.56 -33.79
CA PHE A 589 18.34 -57.50 -33.07
C PHE A 589 17.98 -58.92 -32.64
N ASN A 590 17.78 -59.12 -31.33
CA ASN A 590 16.68 -59.89 -30.71
C ASN A 590 16.87 -59.95 -29.20
#